data_AF-A0A955BG80-F1
#
_entry.id   AF-A0A955BG80-F1
#
_cell.length_a   1.000
_cell.length_b   1.000
_cell.length_c   1.000
_cell.angle_alpha   90.00
_cell.angle_beta   90.00
_cell.angle_gamma   90.00
#
_symmetry.space_group_name_H-M   'P 1'
#
loop_
_entity.id
_entity.type
_entity.pdbx_description
1 polymer ?
#
loop_
_entity_poly.entity_id
_entity_poly.type
_entity_poly.pdbx_seq_one_letter_code
_entity_poly.pdbx_strand_id
1 'polypeptide(L)'
;MIGLYEKLDPTLREVVQVAAVSDPLSRRDLFKLAGEAGVSQEDGLKPQYKNDRDAVDAAIESGILEFVAKPNASPLQAAVLLQDFAFRQAFASGLAERVREQIDGGRQRRRGYALDEDKAVRDMRFAFYADNWDEWQELGLYHSFRPYLLDPFCKRTFAALSPKFQSDFFIRTALGLVHFGDSRRCEFAASVGELVGGMENLPDDVILAATDLLTAQGNIAGLVELAARAESHPEIEGCVAFLRGDFETARKQFEAVDQQRKGTGKRAGKRTANRTTNLRGFPIVLFTLLLLRENS
;
A
#
# COMPACT_ATOMS: atom_id res chain seq x y z
N MET A 1 -10.33 13.02 -8.57
CA MET A 1 -9.21 12.76 -9.49
C MET A 1 -9.49 11.61 -10.46
N ILE A 2 -9.76 10.38 -9.99
CA ILE A 2 -10.05 9.21 -10.86
C ILE A 2 -11.17 9.48 -11.87
N GLY A 3 -12.32 9.99 -11.42
CA GLY A 3 -13.43 10.30 -12.33
C GLY A 3 -13.17 11.43 -13.33
N LEU A 4 -12.11 12.25 -13.14
CA LEU A 4 -11.65 13.20 -14.15
C LEU A 4 -10.72 12.50 -15.15
N TYR A 5 -9.79 11.69 -14.64
CA TYR A 5 -8.91 10.85 -15.45
C TYR A 5 -9.68 9.88 -16.37
N GLU A 6 -10.75 9.25 -15.88
CA GLU A 6 -11.60 8.36 -16.68
C GLU A 6 -12.43 9.08 -17.75
N LYS A 7 -12.58 10.42 -17.66
CA LYS A 7 -13.24 11.26 -18.66
C LYS A 7 -12.29 11.82 -19.70
N LEU A 8 -10.98 11.64 -19.53
CA LEU A 8 -10.01 12.03 -20.56
C LEU A 8 -10.25 11.25 -21.84
N ASP A 9 -9.94 11.91 -22.95
CA ASP A 9 -9.76 11.27 -24.24
C ASP A 9 -8.85 10.03 -24.12
N PRO A 10 -9.14 8.92 -24.83
CA PRO A 10 -8.36 7.69 -24.73
C PRO A 10 -6.86 7.88 -24.97
N THR A 11 -6.47 8.68 -25.97
CA THR A 11 -5.06 8.92 -26.26
C THR A 11 -4.39 9.70 -25.14
N LEU A 12 -5.03 10.76 -24.65
CA LEU A 12 -4.49 11.53 -23.52
C LEU A 12 -4.41 10.68 -22.24
N ARG A 13 -5.34 9.76 -22.03
CA ARG A 13 -5.31 8.81 -20.92
C ARG A 13 -4.09 7.90 -21.01
N GLU A 14 -3.78 7.36 -22.19
CA GLU A 14 -2.56 6.56 -22.41
C GLU A 14 -1.30 7.40 -22.23
N VAL A 15 -1.30 8.68 -22.61
CA VAL A 15 -0.17 9.59 -22.33
C VAL A 15 0.04 9.79 -20.82
N VAL A 16 -1.04 9.93 -20.04
CA VAL A 16 -0.96 9.97 -18.56
C VAL A 16 -0.43 8.65 -17.99
N GLN A 17 -0.83 7.51 -18.57
CA GLN A 17 -0.29 6.19 -18.21
C GLN A 17 1.21 6.09 -18.49
N VAL A 18 1.69 6.61 -19.63
CA VAL A 18 3.13 6.69 -19.93
C VAL A 18 3.84 7.56 -18.88
N ALA A 19 3.27 8.71 -18.51
CA ALA A 19 3.82 9.59 -17.48
C ALA A 19 3.84 8.96 -16.08
N ALA A 20 3.00 7.95 -15.82
CA ALA A 20 3.00 7.21 -14.57
C ALA A 20 4.10 6.13 -14.51
N VAL A 21 4.57 5.67 -15.68
CA VAL A 21 5.59 4.61 -15.82
C VAL A 21 7.00 5.19 -15.96
N SER A 22 7.15 6.36 -16.59
CA SER A 22 8.44 6.97 -16.86
C SER A 22 8.94 7.86 -15.72
N ASP A 23 10.23 8.22 -15.76
CA ASP A 23 10.75 9.39 -15.04
C ASP A 23 9.98 10.65 -15.47
N PRO A 24 10.01 11.75 -14.68
CA PRO A 24 9.43 13.02 -15.11
C PRO A 24 10.06 13.53 -16.41
N LEU A 25 9.22 13.83 -17.41
CA LEU A 25 9.65 14.22 -18.76
C LEU A 25 9.12 15.58 -19.18
N SER A 26 9.80 16.27 -20.09
CA SER A 26 9.22 17.45 -20.73
C SER A 26 7.94 17.07 -21.49
N ARG A 27 7.02 18.02 -21.68
CA ARG A 27 5.77 17.79 -22.46
C ARG A 27 6.04 17.12 -23.81
N ARG A 28 7.09 17.56 -24.50
CA ARG A 28 7.47 17.04 -25.82
C ARG A 28 8.02 15.62 -25.74
N ASP A 29 8.89 15.36 -24.77
CA ASP A 29 9.51 14.04 -24.61
C ASP A 29 8.51 12.99 -24.13
N LEU A 30 7.54 13.38 -23.31
CA LEU A 30 6.45 12.52 -22.88
C LEU A 30 5.62 12.02 -24.08
N PHE A 31 5.20 12.92 -24.96
CA PHE A 31 4.45 12.55 -26.17
C PHE A 31 5.29 11.75 -27.16
N LYS A 32 6.58 12.08 -27.28
CA LYS A 32 7.51 11.29 -28.09
C LYS A 32 7.61 9.85 -27.58
N LEU A 33 7.83 9.67 -26.27
CA LEU A 33 7.91 8.35 -25.63
C LEU A 33 6.59 7.59 -25.78
N ALA A 34 5.44 8.26 -25.62
CA ALA A 34 4.13 7.64 -25.84
C ALA A 34 4.01 7.07 -27.26
N GLY A 35 4.35 7.86 -28.28
CA GLY A 35 4.34 7.41 -29.67
C GLY A 35 5.40 6.35 -30.01
N GLU A 36 6.50 6.27 -29.27
CA GLU A 36 7.50 5.19 -29.35
C GLU A 36 7.00 3.89 -28.68
N ALA A 37 6.21 4.02 -27.62
CA ALA A 37 5.56 2.90 -26.92
C ALA A 37 4.27 2.40 -27.60
N GLY A 38 3.90 2.94 -28.76
CA GLY A 38 2.78 2.50 -29.58
C GLY A 38 1.43 3.17 -29.27
N VAL A 39 1.40 4.22 -28.44
CA VAL A 39 0.21 5.05 -28.27
C VAL A 39 -0.13 5.72 -29.60
N SER A 40 -1.41 5.68 -29.98
CA SER A 40 -1.91 6.18 -31.25
C SER A 40 -3.20 7.00 -31.05
N GLN A 41 -3.43 7.98 -31.93
CA GLN A 41 -4.70 8.68 -32.05
C GLN A 41 -5.73 7.82 -32.81
N GLU A 42 -7.01 8.21 -32.81
CA GLU A 42 -8.07 7.48 -33.52
C GLU A 42 -7.80 7.32 -35.03
N ASP A 43 -7.07 8.26 -35.62
CA ASP A 43 -6.64 8.24 -37.02
C ASP A 43 -5.39 7.37 -37.27
N GLY A 44 -4.86 6.73 -36.23
CA GLY A 44 -3.65 5.90 -36.28
C GLY A 44 -2.34 6.69 -36.28
N LEU A 45 -2.38 8.02 -36.17
CA LEU A 45 -1.17 8.83 -36.08
C LEU A 45 -0.58 8.80 -34.67
N LYS A 46 0.72 9.05 -34.58
CA LYS A 46 1.39 9.22 -33.29
C LYS A 46 0.90 10.48 -32.59
N PRO A 47 0.67 10.44 -31.27
CA PRO A 47 0.25 11.61 -30.52
C PRO A 47 1.31 12.72 -30.61
N GLN A 48 0.86 13.95 -30.76
CA GLN A 48 1.75 15.12 -30.82
C GLN A 48 1.26 16.18 -29.84
N TYR A 49 2.14 16.62 -28.93
CA TYR A 49 1.83 17.66 -27.96
C TYR A 49 1.20 18.92 -28.57
N LYS A 50 1.60 19.29 -29.80
CA LYS A 50 1.04 20.46 -30.49
C LYS A 50 -0.46 20.34 -30.75
N ASN A 51 -0.95 19.13 -31.02
CA ASN A 51 -2.36 18.85 -31.31
C ASN A 51 -3.17 18.72 -30.01
N ASP A 52 -2.55 18.21 -28.95
CA ASP A 52 -3.21 17.92 -27.68
C ASP A 52 -2.94 18.98 -26.59
N ARG A 53 -2.39 20.14 -26.96
CA ARG A 53 -1.91 21.16 -26.02
C ARG A 53 -2.97 21.57 -25.00
N ASP A 54 -4.16 21.96 -25.47
CA ASP A 54 -5.22 22.47 -24.62
C ASP A 54 -5.72 21.39 -23.65
N ALA A 55 -5.76 20.13 -24.11
CA ALA A 55 -6.16 19.00 -23.30
C ALA A 55 -5.10 18.66 -22.23
N VAL A 56 -3.81 18.79 -22.56
CA VAL A 56 -2.71 18.65 -21.60
C VAL A 56 -2.72 19.77 -20.57
N ASP A 57 -2.92 21.01 -20.97
CA ASP A 57 -3.00 22.15 -20.05
C ASP A 57 -4.22 21.99 -19.12
N ALA A 58 -5.37 21.51 -19.62
CA ALA A 58 -6.53 21.15 -18.78
C ALA A 58 -6.24 19.97 -17.82
N ALA A 59 -5.45 18.97 -18.24
CA ALA A 59 -5.03 17.87 -17.37
C ALA A 59 -4.09 18.36 -16.25
N ILE A 60 -3.27 19.38 -16.51
CA ILE A 60 -2.42 20.02 -15.50
C ILE A 60 -3.29 20.83 -14.52
N GLU A 61 -4.20 21.67 -15.03
CA GLU A 61 -5.10 22.50 -14.21
C GLU A 61 -6.00 21.65 -13.31
N SER A 62 -6.42 20.47 -13.77
CA SER A 62 -7.21 19.52 -12.98
C SER A 62 -6.40 18.64 -12.03
N GLY A 63 -5.07 18.80 -11.98
CA GLY A 63 -4.18 18.04 -11.11
C GLY A 63 -4.04 16.56 -11.48
N ILE A 64 -4.24 16.21 -12.75
CA ILE A 64 -3.96 14.85 -13.27
C ILE A 64 -2.47 14.72 -13.60
N LEU A 65 -1.90 15.78 -14.18
CA LEU A 65 -0.46 15.92 -14.42
C LEU A 65 0.08 17.04 -13.55
N GLU A 66 1.30 16.86 -13.05
CA GLU A 66 1.95 17.82 -12.16
C GLU A 66 3.35 18.16 -12.65
N PHE A 67 3.76 19.41 -12.44
CA PHE A 67 5.14 19.81 -12.64
C PHE A 67 6.00 19.38 -11.47
N VAL A 68 7.11 18.72 -11.74
CA VAL A 68 8.14 18.48 -10.73
C VAL A 68 8.95 19.76 -10.56
N ALA A 69 9.12 20.20 -9.31
CA ALA A 69 9.89 21.38 -8.96
C ALA A 69 11.39 21.17 -9.29
N LYS A 70 11.75 21.38 -10.56
CA LYS A 70 13.13 21.40 -11.05
C LYS A 70 13.41 22.70 -11.82
N PRO A 71 14.60 23.31 -11.68
CA PRO A 71 14.81 24.71 -12.06
C PRO A 71 14.60 25.07 -13.54
N ASN A 72 14.79 24.15 -14.50
CA ASN A 72 15.05 24.54 -15.89
C ASN A 72 14.24 23.80 -16.98
N ALA A 73 13.26 22.95 -16.65
CA ALA A 73 12.54 22.19 -17.68
C ALA A 73 11.05 21.90 -17.41
N SER A 74 10.54 22.25 -16.22
CA SER A 74 9.19 21.92 -15.75
C SER A 74 8.71 20.55 -16.25
N PRO A 75 9.43 19.46 -15.91
CA PRO A 75 9.03 18.14 -16.36
C PRO A 75 7.70 17.75 -15.72
N LEU A 76 6.88 17.04 -16.49
CA LEU A 76 5.60 16.51 -16.07
C LEU A 76 5.75 15.09 -15.54
N GLN A 77 4.93 14.79 -14.55
CA GLN A 77 4.65 13.44 -14.08
C GLN A 77 3.14 13.28 -13.88
N ALA A 78 2.67 12.03 -13.80
CA ALA A 78 1.34 11.78 -13.26
C ALA A 78 1.29 12.25 -11.79
N ALA A 79 0.18 12.88 -11.40
CA ALA A 79 -0.02 13.33 -10.02
C ALA A 79 0.20 12.18 -9.04
N VAL A 80 0.83 12.45 -7.89
CA VAL A 80 1.22 11.41 -6.92
C VAL A 80 0.03 10.54 -6.51
N LEU A 81 -1.15 11.15 -6.35
CA LEU A 81 -2.38 10.46 -5.98
C LEU A 81 -2.99 9.62 -7.10
N LEU A 82 -2.57 9.81 -8.36
CA LEU A 82 -3.06 9.07 -9.53
C LEU A 82 -2.04 8.06 -10.07
N GLN A 83 -0.74 8.28 -9.79
CA GLN A 83 0.38 7.58 -10.42
C GLN A 83 0.22 6.07 -10.39
N ASP A 84 -0.07 5.47 -9.23
CA ASP A 84 -0.17 4.02 -9.12
C ASP A 84 -1.41 3.43 -9.81
N PHE A 85 -2.51 4.18 -9.87
CA PHE A 85 -3.71 3.75 -10.61
C PHE A 85 -3.49 3.80 -12.12
N ALA A 86 -2.91 4.88 -12.62
CA ALA A 86 -2.55 5.00 -14.04
C ALA A 86 -1.49 3.95 -14.42
N PHE A 87 -0.47 3.73 -13.57
CA PHE A 87 0.53 2.67 -13.77
C PHE A 87 -0.13 1.30 -13.90
N ARG A 88 -1.05 0.95 -13.00
CA ARG A 88 -1.74 -0.34 -13.04
C ARG A 88 -2.53 -0.53 -14.34
N GLN A 89 -3.21 0.51 -14.82
CA GLN A 89 -3.91 0.45 -16.11
C GLN A 89 -2.93 0.29 -17.28
N ALA A 90 -1.78 0.98 -17.22
CA ALA A 90 -0.70 0.82 -18.19
C ALA A 90 -0.16 -0.62 -18.20
N PHE A 91 0.03 -1.21 -17.01
CA PHE A 91 0.51 -2.58 -16.84
C PHE A 91 -0.52 -3.60 -17.35
N ALA A 92 -1.79 -3.44 -16.99
CA ALA A 92 -2.86 -4.33 -17.45
C ALA A 92 -3.09 -4.32 -18.97
N SER A 93 -2.74 -3.23 -19.65
CA SER A 93 -2.84 -3.10 -21.12
C SER A 93 -1.54 -3.47 -21.87
N GLY A 94 -0.49 -3.86 -21.15
CA GLY A 94 0.84 -4.11 -21.71
C GLY A 94 1.59 -2.83 -22.14
N LEU A 95 1.03 -1.64 -21.89
CA LEU A 95 1.67 -0.37 -22.23
C LEU A 95 2.89 -0.09 -21.34
N ALA A 96 2.82 -0.45 -20.06
CA ALA A 96 3.94 -0.24 -19.13
C ALA A 96 5.21 -0.96 -19.60
N GLU A 97 5.09 -2.20 -20.06
CA GLU A 97 6.17 -3.02 -20.58
C GLU A 97 6.78 -2.38 -21.84
N ARG A 98 5.95 -1.93 -22.78
CA ARG A 98 6.43 -1.22 -23.99
C ARG A 98 7.17 0.05 -23.63
N VAL A 99 6.66 0.84 -22.67
CA VAL A 99 7.34 2.05 -22.17
C VAL A 99 8.69 1.68 -21.54
N ARG A 100 8.73 0.65 -20.68
CA ARG A 100 9.96 0.17 -20.05
C ARG A 100 11.00 -0.25 -21.09
N GLU A 101 10.58 -0.98 -22.13
CA GLU A 101 11.44 -1.37 -23.25
C GLU A 101 12.04 -0.17 -23.99
N GLN A 102 11.24 0.88 -24.24
CA GLN A 102 11.76 2.11 -24.87
C GLN A 102 12.79 2.83 -23.99
N ILE A 103 12.50 2.97 -22.69
CA ILE A 103 13.40 3.66 -21.75
C ILE A 103 14.72 2.89 -21.60
N ASP A 104 14.63 1.58 -21.40
CA ASP A 104 15.79 0.73 -21.13
C ASP A 104 16.56 0.37 -22.42
N GLY A 105 15.90 0.36 -23.58
CA GLY A 105 16.51 0.14 -24.89
C GLY A 105 17.24 1.35 -25.46
N GLY A 106 16.81 2.58 -25.11
CA GLY A 106 17.41 3.83 -25.59
C GLY A 106 18.62 4.34 -24.80
N ARG A 107 18.78 3.93 -23.53
CA ARG A 107 19.92 4.33 -22.69
C ARG A 107 20.98 3.23 -22.71
N GLN A 108 22.16 3.50 -23.30
CA GLN A 108 23.34 2.63 -23.12
C GLN A 108 23.48 2.26 -21.64
N ARG A 109 23.48 0.96 -21.34
CA ARG A 109 23.57 0.34 -20.02
C ARG A 109 24.66 0.99 -19.15
N ARG A 110 24.37 2.09 -18.46
CA ARG A 110 25.16 2.52 -17.30
C ARG A 110 24.75 1.60 -16.16
N ARG A 111 25.45 0.48 -16.08
CA ARG A 111 25.42 -0.46 -14.95
C ARG A 111 25.90 0.28 -13.70
N GLY A 112 24.96 0.84 -12.97
CA GLY A 112 25.17 1.38 -11.63
C GLY A 112 23.85 1.29 -10.90
N TYR A 113 23.63 0.15 -10.22
CA TYR A 113 22.41 -0.14 -9.47
C TYR A 113 22.11 0.86 -8.34
N ALA A 114 23.04 1.76 -8.02
CA ALA A 114 22.99 2.58 -6.81
C ALA A 114 22.60 4.05 -7.01
N LEU A 115 22.30 4.53 -8.23
CA LEU A 115 22.21 5.98 -8.51
C LEU A 115 20.95 6.48 -9.22
N ASP A 116 19.94 5.63 -9.44
CA ASP A 116 18.67 6.10 -10.01
C ASP A 116 17.49 5.60 -9.18
N GLU A 117 17.21 6.32 -8.09
CA GLU A 117 16.09 6.06 -7.17
C GLU A 117 14.76 5.98 -7.92
N ASP A 118 14.55 6.84 -8.93
CA ASP A 118 13.35 6.87 -9.76
C ASP A 118 13.19 5.56 -10.54
N LYS A 119 14.29 5.08 -11.15
CA LYS A 119 14.32 3.78 -11.84
C LYS A 119 14.01 2.63 -10.87
N ALA A 120 14.64 2.60 -9.70
CA ALA A 120 14.43 1.51 -8.76
C ALA A 120 12.99 1.49 -8.24
N VAL A 121 12.41 2.65 -7.94
CA VAL A 121 11.00 2.78 -7.55
C VAL A 121 10.07 2.31 -8.67
N ARG A 122 10.36 2.65 -9.93
CA ARG A 122 9.65 2.12 -11.10
C ARG A 122 9.74 0.59 -11.19
N ASP A 123 10.95 0.03 -11.08
CA ASP A 123 11.16 -1.42 -11.19
C ASP A 123 10.49 -2.15 -10.01
N MET A 124 10.46 -1.55 -8.81
CA MET A 124 9.65 -2.06 -7.68
C MET A 124 8.15 -2.06 -7.99
N ARG A 125 7.61 -1.05 -8.70
CA ARG A 125 6.20 -1.08 -9.16
C ARG A 125 5.95 -2.23 -10.11
N PHE A 126 6.84 -2.47 -11.07
CA PHE A 126 6.74 -3.64 -11.95
C PHE A 126 6.72 -4.93 -11.14
N ALA A 127 7.66 -5.11 -10.21
CA ALA A 127 7.71 -6.28 -9.35
C ALA A 127 6.41 -6.47 -8.53
N PHE A 128 5.86 -5.38 -7.99
CA PHE A 128 4.61 -5.38 -7.24
C PHE A 128 3.41 -5.86 -8.07
N TYR A 129 3.21 -5.28 -9.25
CA TYR A 129 2.06 -5.61 -10.09
C TYR A 129 2.23 -6.92 -10.88
N ALA A 130 3.46 -7.37 -11.10
CA ALA A 130 3.78 -8.66 -11.72
C ALA A 130 3.79 -9.84 -10.74
N ASP A 131 3.48 -9.62 -9.45
CA ASP A 131 3.60 -10.60 -8.38
C ASP A 131 5.02 -11.18 -8.18
N ASN A 132 6.06 -10.39 -8.50
CA ASN A 132 7.46 -10.78 -8.34
C ASN A 132 8.01 -10.35 -6.97
N TRP A 133 7.72 -11.15 -5.94
CA TRP A 133 8.14 -10.85 -4.57
C TRP A 133 9.67 -10.83 -4.37
N ASP A 134 10.40 -11.68 -5.10
CA ASP A 134 11.85 -11.80 -4.92
C ASP A 134 12.57 -10.54 -5.42
N GLU A 135 12.18 -10.05 -6.61
CA GLU A 135 12.67 -8.78 -7.15
C GLU A 135 12.24 -7.59 -6.28
N TRP A 136 11.01 -7.61 -5.76
CA TRP A 136 10.56 -6.60 -4.80
C TRP A 136 11.44 -6.53 -3.56
N GLN A 137 11.78 -7.68 -2.96
CA GLN A 137 12.65 -7.74 -1.79
C GLN A 137 14.06 -7.28 -2.11
N GLU A 138 14.62 -7.74 -3.23
CA GLU A 138 15.96 -7.33 -3.68
C GLU A 138 16.05 -5.80 -3.84
N LEU A 139 15.11 -5.20 -4.57
CA LEU A 139 15.06 -3.76 -4.79
C LEU A 139 14.73 -2.98 -3.51
N GLY A 140 13.86 -3.54 -2.66
CA GLY A 140 13.43 -2.96 -1.39
C GLY A 140 14.52 -2.86 -0.32
N LEU A 141 15.60 -3.63 -0.45
CA LEU A 141 16.79 -3.49 0.41
C LEU A 141 17.51 -2.15 0.17
N TYR A 142 17.42 -1.61 -1.03
CA TYR A 142 18.13 -0.40 -1.44
C TYR A 142 17.22 0.83 -1.50
N HIS A 143 15.91 0.63 -1.65
CA HIS A 143 14.94 1.71 -1.85
C HIS A 143 13.66 1.51 -1.05
N SER A 144 13.05 2.61 -0.62
CA SER A 144 11.74 2.59 0.01
C SER A 144 10.65 2.96 -0.98
N PHE A 145 10.07 1.98 -1.67
CA PHE A 145 8.81 2.18 -2.37
C PHE A 145 7.62 1.78 -1.48
N ARG A 146 6.57 2.62 -1.49
CA ARG A 146 5.31 2.37 -0.82
C ARG A 146 4.20 2.63 -1.84
N PRO A 147 3.54 1.61 -2.39
CA PRO A 147 2.45 1.84 -3.32
C PRO A 147 1.36 2.63 -2.62
N TYR A 148 1.02 3.77 -3.20
CA TYR A 148 -0.16 4.53 -2.89
C TYR A 148 -1.33 3.86 -3.64
N LEU A 149 -1.97 2.87 -3.01
CA LEU A 149 -3.34 2.55 -3.43
C LEU A 149 -4.17 3.79 -3.13
N LEU A 150 -4.46 4.56 -4.18
CA LEU A 150 -5.26 5.80 -4.30
C LEU A 150 -5.79 6.45 -3.01
N ASP A 151 -5.77 7.78 -2.96
CA ASP A 151 -6.53 8.56 -1.98
C ASP A 151 -7.73 9.24 -2.69
N PRO A 152 -8.98 8.89 -2.38
CA PRO A 152 -9.42 7.93 -1.36
C PRO A 152 -9.17 6.46 -1.72
N PHE A 153 -9.06 5.60 -0.70
CA PHE A 153 -8.71 4.18 -0.82
C PHE A 153 -9.60 3.44 -1.81
N CYS A 154 -9.00 2.71 -2.76
CA CYS A 154 -9.74 1.94 -3.75
C CYS A 154 -9.76 0.44 -3.44
N LYS A 155 -10.88 -0.07 -2.91
CA LYS A 155 -11.10 -1.50 -2.63
C LYS A 155 -10.89 -2.40 -3.85
N ARG A 156 -11.35 -1.98 -5.03
CA ARG A 156 -11.15 -2.72 -6.30
C ARG A 156 -9.67 -2.87 -6.66
N THR A 157 -8.86 -1.88 -6.31
CA THR A 157 -7.41 -1.92 -6.54
C THR A 157 -6.72 -2.85 -5.57
N PHE A 158 -7.10 -2.78 -4.29
CA PHE A 158 -6.62 -3.72 -3.29
C PHE A 158 -6.95 -5.18 -3.64
N ALA A 159 -8.20 -5.47 -4.04
CA ALA A 159 -8.65 -6.83 -4.36
C ALA A 159 -7.95 -7.45 -5.58
N ALA A 160 -7.31 -6.65 -6.44
CA ALA A 160 -6.59 -7.15 -7.60
C ALA A 160 -5.11 -7.43 -7.32
N LEU A 161 -4.62 -7.12 -6.12
CA LEU A 161 -3.27 -7.46 -5.70
C LEU A 161 -3.17 -8.95 -5.41
N SER A 162 -1.97 -9.53 -5.53
CA SER A 162 -1.72 -10.88 -5.04
C SER A 162 -1.89 -10.96 -3.52
N PRO A 163 -2.24 -12.14 -2.96
CA PRO A 163 -2.47 -12.28 -1.52
C PRO A 163 -1.30 -11.80 -0.64
N LYS A 164 -0.06 -11.95 -1.14
CA LYS A 164 1.14 -11.52 -0.42
C LYS A 164 1.24 -10.00 -0.34
N PHE A 165 0.99 -9.30 -1.44
CA PHE A 165 0.98 -7.84 -1.48
C PHE A 165 -0.25 -7.24 -0.78
N GLN A 166 -1.40 -7.91 -0.82
CA GLN A 166 -2.56 -7.54 0.00
C GLN A 166 -2.19 -7.53 1.49
N SER A 167 -1.51 -8.58 1.95
CA SER A 167 -1.08 -8.73 3.34
C SER A 167 -0.09 -7.63 3.76
N ASP A 168 0.99 -7.43 3.00
CA ASP A 168 1.99 -6.39 3.29
C ASP A 168 1.37 -4.98 3.28
N PHE A 169 0.54 -4.67 2.28
CA PHE A 169 -0.16 -3.38 2.22
C PHE A 169 -1.09 -3.19 3.42
N PHE A 170 -1.88 -4.21 3.77
CA PHE A 170 -2.82 -4.17 4.87
C PHE A 170 -2.09 -3.90 6.20
N ILE A 171 -1.06 -4.69 6.51
CA ILE A 171 -0.28 -4.58 7.75
C ILE A 171 0.30 -3.18 7.88
N ARG A 172 1.01 -2.69 6.84
CA ARG A 172 1.63 -1.36 6.86
C ARG A 172 0.60 -0.24 7.04
N THR A 173 -0.54 -0.38 6.37
CA THR A 173 -1.58 0.65 6.41
C THR A 173 -2.29 0.68 7.76
N ALA A 174 -2.66 -0.48 8.30
CA ALA A 174 -3.29 -0.59 9.61
C ALA A 174 -2.38 -0.07 10.72
N LEU A 175 -1.09 -0.48 10.74
CA LEU A 175 -0.12 0.03 11.70
C LEU A 175 0.09 1.54 11.57
N GLY A 176 0.16 2.07 10.35
CA GLY A 176 0.28 3.51 10.11
C GLY A 176 -0.92 4.30 10.64
N LEU A 177 -2.13 3.78 10.43
CA LEU A 177 -3.36 4.37 10.96
C LEU A 177 -3.39 4.37 12.49
N VAL A 178 -3.04 3.24 13.11
CA VAL A 178 -3.03 3.07 14.55
C VAL A 178 -2.00 4.00 15.23
N HIS A 179 -0.79 4.12 14.68
CA HIS A 179 0.27 4.91 15.29
C HIS A 179 0.17 6.41 15.02
N PHE A 180 -0.30 6.81 13.83
CA PHE A 180 -0.20 8.20 13.37
C PHE A 180 -1.53 8.88 13.07
N GLY A 181 -2.66 8.14 13.02
CA GLY A 181 -3.97 8.73 12.78
C GLY A 181 -4.11 9.38 11.39
N ASP A 182 -3.69 8.70 10.33
CA ASP A 182 -3.74 9.24 8.96
C ASP A 182 -5.18 9.27 8.40
N SER A 183 -5.87 10.39 8.60
CA SER A 183 -7.26 10.62 8.16
C SER A 183 -7.50 10.39 6.66
N ARG A 184 -6.47 10.47 5.81
CA ARG A 184 -6.55 10.15 4.36
C ARG A 184 -6.87 8.69 4.08
N ARG A 185 -6.61 7.81 5.05
CA ARG A 185 -6.88 6.37 4.94
C ARG A 185 -8.14 5.95 5.69
N CYS A 186 -9.05 6.91 5.96
CA CYS A 186 -10.30 6.64 6.68
C CYS A 186 -11.17 5.60 5.97
N GLU A 187 -11.21 5.58 4.64
CA GLU A 187 -11.95 4.58 3.88
C GLU A 187 -11.38 3.16 4.00
N PHE A 188 -10.04 3.03 4.07
CA PHE A 188 -9.42 1.75 4.41
C PHE A 188 -9.85 1.29 5.80
N ALA A 189 -9.80 2.20 6.78
CA ALA A 189 -10.17 1.93 8.16
C ALA A 189 -11.65 1.51 8.29
N ALA A 190 -12.54 2.14 7.53
CA ALA A 190 -13.97 1.80 7.48
C ALA A 190 -14.23 0.44 6.80
N SER A 191 -13.34 0.01 5.90
CA SER A 191 -13.51 -1.22 5.11
C SER A 191 -12.84 -2.46 5.71
N VAL A 192 -12.18 -2.35 6.88
CA VAL A 192 -11.34 -3.43 7.47
C VAL A 192 -12.04 -4.78 7.50
N GLY A 193 -13.27 -4.86 8.00
CA GLY A 193 -13.99 -6.14 8.11
C GLY A 193 -14.18 -6.82 6.76
N GLU A 194 -14.56 -6.05 5.73
CA GLU A 194 -14.73 -6.56 4.37
C GLU A 194 -13.39 -6.92 3.71
N LEU A 195 -12.33 -6.16 3.97
CA LEU A 195 -11.00 -6.41 3.42
C LEU A 195 -10.40 -7.68 3.98
N VAL A 196 -10.43 -7.82 5.30
CA VAL A 196 -10.06 -9.06 6.00
C VAL A 196 -10.92 -10.18 5.42
N GLY A 197 -12.24 -10.04 5.44
CA GLY A 197 -13.24 -10.99 4.92
C GLY A 197 -12.97 -11.51 3.51
N GLY A 198 -12.42 -10.68 2.62
CA GLY A 198 -12.10 -11.05 1.24
C GLY A 198 -10.76 -11.75 1.02
N MET A 199 -9.86 -11.79 2.02
CA MET A 199 -8.58 -12.51 1.91
C MET A 199 -8.81 -14.02 2.02
N GLU A 200 -8.25 -14.80 1.09
CA GLU A 200 -8.39 -16.26 1.07
C GLU A 200 -7.74 -16.92 2.29
N ASN A 201 -6.50 -16.52 2.60
CA ASN A 201 -5.77 -16.93 3.80
C ASN A 201 -5.52 -15.69 4.67
N LEU A 202 -5.63 -15.84 5.99
CA LEU A 202 -5.31 -14.79 6.95
C LEU A 202 -3.97 -15.09 7.64
N PRO A 203 -2.88 -14.43 7.24
CA PRO A 203 -1.63 -14.52 7.98
C PRO A 203 -1.77 -13.96 9.40
N ASP A 204 -1.05 -14.53 10.36
CA ASP A 204 -1.01 -14.06 11.75
C ASP A 204 -0.72 -12.56 11.88
N ASP A 205 0.18 -12.03 11.05
CA ASP A 205 0.53 -10.61 11.08
C ASP A 205 -0.64 -9.71 10.60
N VAL A 206 -1.47 -10.21 9.67
CA VAL A 206 -2.70 -9.51 9.25
C VAL A 206 -3.73 -9.55 10.37
N ILE A 207 -3.89 -10.69 11.05
CA ILE A 207 -4.78 -10.85 12.20
C ILE A 207 -4.38 -9.88 13.31
N LEU A 208 -3.08 -9.79 13.64
CA LEU A 208 -2.55 -8.86 14.63
C LEU A 208 -2.84 -7.40 14.24
N ALA A 209 -2.51 -7.01 13.00
CA ALA A 209 -2.73 -5.65 12.52
C ALA A 209 -4.22 -5.26 12.48
N ALA A 210 -5.09 -6.21 12.10
CA ALA A 210 -6.55 -6.02 12.13
C ALA A 210 -7.06 -5.89 13.57
N THR A 211 -6.55 -6.70 14.49
CA THR A 211 -6.89 -6.65 15.93
C THR A 211 -6.54 -5.28 16.52
N ASP A 212 -5.35 -4.76 16.24
CA ASP A 212 -4.91 -3.44 16.71
C ASP A 212 -5.82 -2.33 16.17
N LEU A 213 -6.09 -2.34 14.86
CA LEU A 213 -6.92 -1.32 14.23
C LEU A 213 -8.37 -1.35 14.72
N LEU A 214 -8.99 -2.53 14.79
CA LEU A 214 -10.36 -2.67 15.28
C LEU A 214 -10.47 -2.32 16.78
N THR A 215 -9.45 -2.66 17.58
CA THR A 215 -9.40 -2.27 18.99
C THR A 215 -9.29 -0.75 19.14
N ALA A 216 -8.42 -0.10 18.37
CA ALA A 216 -8.27 1.36 18.37
C ALA A 216 -9.56 2.08 17.95
N GLN A 217 -10.35 1.48 17.06
CA GLN A 217 -11.67 1.97 16.65
C GLN A 217 -12.79 1.71 17.67
N GLY A 218 -12.56 0.84 18.67
CA GLY A 218 -13.64 0.33 19.53
C GLY A 218 -14.65 -0.56 18.79
N ASN A 219 -14.27 -1.14 17.65
CA ASN A 219 -15.16 -1.93 16.81
C ASN A 219 -15.29 -3.38 17.33
N ILE A 220 -16.14 -3.56 18.35
CA ILE A 220 -16.40 -4.87 18.97
C ILE A 220 -16.95 -5.89 17.96
N ALA A 221 -17.85 -5.47 17.06
CA ALA A 221 -18.46 -6.37 16.08
C ALA A 221 -17.41 -6.95 15.12
N GLY A 222 -16.54 -6.09 14.58
CA GLY A 222 -15.44 -6.52 13.72
C GLY A 222 -14.44 -7.44 14.42
N LEU A 223 -14.15 -7.21 15.71
CA LEU A 223 -13.28 -8.10 16.49
C LEU A 223 -13.90 -9.50 16.66
N VAL A 224 -15.22 -9.58 16.88
CA VAL A 224 -15.93 -10.86 17.00
C VAL A 224 -15.90 -11.63 15.67
N GLU A 225 -16.11 -10.93 14.55
CA GLU A 225 -16.01 -11.54 13.22
C GLU A 225 -14.58 -12.01 12.91
N LEU A 226 -13.57 -11.22 13.26
CA LEU A 226 -12.16 -11.58 13.11
C LEU A 226 -11.82 -12.83 13.95
N ALA A 227 -12.27 -12.89 15.21
CA ALA A 227 -12.05 -14.05 16.09
C ALA A 227 -12.65 -15.34 15.51
N ALA A 228 -13.83 -15.25 14.90
CA ALA A 228 -14.48 -16.40 14.25
C ALA A 228 -13.69 -16.92 13.04
N ARG A 229 -13.00 -16.04 12.30
CA ARG A 229 -12.18 -16.42 11.15
C ARG A 229 -10.78 -16.91 11.49
N ALA A 230 -10.20 -16.39 12.57
CA ALA A 230 -8.80 -16.63 12.90
C ALA A 230 -8.56 -17.98 13.61
N GLU A 231 -9.58 -18.79 13.87
CA GLU A 231 -9.50 -20.04 14.63
C GLU A 231 -8.81 -19.85 16.01
N SER A 232 -9.57 -19.34 16.99
CA SER A 232 -9.15 -19.18 18.40
C SER A 232 -7.86 -18.38 18.59
N HIS A 233 -7.98 -17.04 18.54
CA HIS A 233 -6.97 -16.11 19.03
C HIS A 233 -7.41 -15.48 20.36
N PRO A 234 -6.92 -15.96 21.52
CA PRO A 234 -7.34 -15.43 22.82
C PRO A 234 -6.99 -13.95 23.01
N GLU A 235 -5.99 -13.43 22.28
CA GLU A 235 -5.67 -11.99 22.25
C GLU A 235 -6.87 -11.15 21.76
N ILE A 236 -7.63 -11.64 20.78
CA ILE A 236 -8.82 -10.95 20.23
C ILE A 236 -9.96 -10.99 21.24
N GLU A 237 -10.19 -12.15 21.85
CA GLU A 237 -11.20 -12.31 22.91
C GLU A 237 -10.91 -11.42 24.12
N GLY A 238 -9.63 -11.31 24.50
CA GLY A 238 -9.16 -10.39 25.54
C GLY A 238 -9.48 -8.94 25.21
N CYS A 239 -9.21 -8.49 23.98
CA CYS A 239 -9.59 -7.15 23.52
C CYS A 239 -11.11 -6.93 23.55
N VAL A 240 -11.91 -7.89 23.08
CA VAL A 240 -13.39 -7.81 23.12
C VAL A 240 -13.89 -7.67 24.56
N ALA A 241 -13.40 -8.51 25.47
CA ALA A 241 -13.77 -8.48 26.87
C ALA A 241 -13.39 -7.15 27.53
N PHE A 242 -12.18 -6.64 27.25
CA PHE A 242 -11.72 -5.35 27.76
C PHE A 242 -12.64 -4.21 27.31
N LEU A 243 -12.96 -4.14 26.02
CA LEU A 243 -13.83 -3.10 25.45
C LEU A 243 -15.27 -3.16 25.96
N ARG A 244 -15.73 -4.35 26.38
CA ARG A 244 -17.04 -4.54 27.05
C ARG A 244 -17.02 -4.22 28.54
N GLY A 245 -15.85 -3.94 29.11
CA GLY A 245 -15.67 -3.72 30.55
C GLY A 245 -15.58 -5.02 31.38
N ASP A 246 -15.50 -6.20 30.75
CA ASP A 246 -15.26 -7.47 31.42
C ASP A 246 -13.75 -7.68 31.60
N PHE A 247 -13.20 -6.97 32.58
CA PHE A 247 -11.76 -6.91 32.81
C PHE A 247 -11.17 -8.21 33.38
N GLU A 248 -11.95 -8.99 34.12
CA GLU A 248 -11.51 -10.29 34.64
C GLU A 248 -11.34 -11.30 33.50
N THR A 249 -12.30 -11.38 32.59
CA THR A 249 -12.17 -12.23 31.40
C THR A 249 -11.04 -11.74 30.51
N ALA A 250 -10.94 -10.42 30.28
CA ALA A 250 -9.86 -9.84 29.48
C ALA A 250 -8.48 -10.22 30.02
N ARG A 251 -8.28 -10.11 31.33
CA ARG A 251 -7.02 -10.49 31.99
C ARG A 251 -6.71 -11.97 31.78
N LYS A 252 -7.66 -12.86 32.05
CA LYS A 252 -7.45 -14.31 31.91
C LYS A 252 -6.99 -14.67 30.50
N GLN A 253 -7.60 -14.05 29.49
CA GLN A 253 -7.24 -14.28 28.10
C GLN A 253 -5.83 -13.77 27.77
N PHE A 254 -5.48 -12.55 28.21
CA PHE A 254 -4.12 -12.01 28.02
C PHE A 254 -3.05 -12.82 28.76
N GLU A 255 -3.32 -13.26 29.99
CA GLU A 255 -2.41 -14.12 30.76
C GLU A 255 -2.22 -15.50 30.12
N ALA A 256 -3.30 -16.09 29.60
CA ALA A 256 -3.23 -17.37 28.91
C ALA A 256 -2.27 -17.29 27.71
N VAL A 257 -2.33 -16.22 26.93
CA VAL A 257 -1.41 -16.00 25.79
C VAL A 257 0.03 -15.78 26.26
N ASP A 258 0.23 -14.95 27.27
CA ASP A 258 1.55 -14.68 27.82
C ASP A 258 2.21 -15.96 28.37
N GLN A 259 1.42 -16.87 28.94
CA GLN A 259 1.87 -18.18 29.44
C GLN A 259 2.09 -19.21 28.32
N GLN A 260 1.20 -19.31 27.34
CA GLN A 260 1.31 -20.27 26.23
C GLN A 260 2.58 -20.04 25.41
N ARG A 261 2.91 -18.78 25.10
CA ARG A 261 4.13 -18.43 24.34
C ARG A 261 5.43 -18.57 25.16
N LYS A 262 5.36 -18.70 26.50
CA LYS A 262 6.51 -19.05 27.35
C LYS A 262 6.85 -20.55 27.31
N GLY A 263 5.89 -21.41 26.96
CA GLY A 263 6.06 -22.86 26.95
C GLY A 263 6.73 -23.45 25.70
N THR A 264 6.80 -22.70 24.60
CA THR A 264 7.36 -23.17 23.31
C THR A 264 8.85 -22.86 23.13
N GLY A 265 9.44 -22.03 23.99
CA GLY A 265 10.89 -21.84 24.07
C GLY A 265 11.52 -22.86 25.02
N LYS A 266 12.42 -23.72 24.51
CA LYS A 266 13.35 -24.54 25.32
C LYS A 266 14.27 -23.64 26.15
N ARG A 267 13.76 -23.07 27.24
CA ARG A 267 14.48 -22.47 28.37
C ARG A 267 13.44 -21.97 29.40
N ALA A 268 12.77 -22.92 30.04
CA ALA A 268 12.21 -22.70 31.37
C ALA A 268 13.39 -22.58 32.35
N GLY A 269 14.05 -21.42 32.38
CA GLY A 269 15.23 -21.17 33.19
C GLY A 269 15.12 -19.81 33.87
N LYS A 270 14.93 -19.83 35.19
CA LYS A 270 15.10 -18.74 36.18
C LYS A 270 14.51 -17.38 35.83
N ARG A 271 13.50 -16.97 36.62
CA ARG A 271 12.99 -15.59 36.75
C ARG A 271 14.14 -14.57 36.78
N THR A 272 14.37 -13.89 35.66
CA THR A 272 15.18 -12.67 35.58
C THR A 272 14.27 -11.47 35.37
N ALA A 273 14.67 -10.32 35.91
CA ALA A 273 13.88 -9.10 36.12
C ALA A 273 13.44 -8.35 34.84
N ASN A 274 13.66 -8.90 33.64
CA ASN A 274 13.20 -8.31 32.39
C ASN A 274 11.92 -9.02 31.94
N ARG A 275 10.76 -8.56 32.43
CA ARG A 275 9.44 -8.96 31.94
C ARG A 275 9.25 -8.48 30.50
N THR A 276 9.64 -9.27 29.52
CA THR A 276 9.13 -9.13 28.14
C THR A 276 7.84 -9.95 28.03
N THR A 277 6.68 -9.29 27.93
CA THR A 277 5.40 -9.96 27.68
C THR A 277 5.39 -10.51 26.25
N ASN A 278 4.71 -11.62 26.01
CA ASN A 278 4.59 -12.19 24.66
C ASN A 278 3.40 -11.63 23.85
N LEU A 279 2.62 -10.72 24.45
CA LEU A 279 1.57 -9.97 23.76
C LEU A 279 2.22 -8.93 22.84
N ARG A 280 1.59 -8.65 21.71
CA ARG A 280 2.02 -7.64 20.74
C ARG A 280 0.90 -6.60 20.54
N GLY A 281 1.24 -5.41 20.04
CA GLY A 281 0.26 -4.41 19.63
C GLY A 281 -0.59 -3.80 20.76
N PHE A 282 -1.88 -3.65 20.54
CA PHE A 282 -2.85 -3.20 21.55
C PHE A 282 -3.05 -4.18 22.71
N PRO A 283 -3.10 -5.51 22.51
CA PRO A 283 -3.23 -6.47 23.61
C PRO A 283 -2.26 -6.25 24.78
N ILE A 284 -0.97 -5.94 24.52
CA ILE A 284 0.00 -5.64 25.58
C ILE A 284 -0.32 -4.32 26.31
N VAL A 285 -0.78 -3.30 25.58
CA VAL A 285 -1.16 -2.01 26.16
C VAL A 285 -2.36 -2.20 27.09
N LEU A 286 -3.40 -2.89 26.63
CA LEU A 286 -4.60 -3.16 27.43
C LEU A 286 -4.28 -4.01 28.66
N PHE A 287 -3.47 -5.06 28.50
CA PHE A 287 -3.03 -5.88 29.63
C PHE A 287 -2.23 -5.07 30.66
N THR A 288 -1.35 -4.17 30.21
CA THR A 288 -0.60 -3.28 31.11
C THR A 288 -1.53 -2.34 31.87
N LEU A 289 -2.55 -1.79 31.22
CA LEU A 289 -3.57 -0.95 31.89
C LEU A 289 -4.34 -1.73 32.97
N LEU A 290 -4.69 -3.00 32.72
CA LEU A 290 -5.32 -3.86 33.72
C LEU A 290 -4.40 -4.06 34.94
N LEU A 291 -3.12 -4.37 34.70
CA LEU A 291 -2.15 -4.55 35.78
C LEU A 291 -1.93 -3.27 36.58
N LEU A 292 -1.91 -2.10 35.93
CA LEU A 292 -1.77 -0.82 36.64
C LEU A 292 -2.98 -0.54 37.54
N ARG A 293 -4.20 -0.80 37.03
CA ARG A 293 -5.44 -0.63 37.80
C ARG A 293 -5.48 -1.48 39.07
N GLU A 294 -4.94 -2.70 39.03
CA GLU A 294 -4.91 -3.56 40.22
C GLU A 294 -3.92 -3.08 41.30
N ASN A 295 -2.93 -2.26 40.91
CA ASN A 295 -1.90 -1.75 41.81
C ASN A 295 -2.11 -0.27 42.21
N SER A 296 -3.22 0.34 41.80
CA SER A 296 -3.65 1.71 42.15
C SER A 296 -4.81 1.69 43.13
#